data_AF-A0A521G121-F1
#
_entry.id   AF-A0A521G121-F1
#
_cell.length_a   1.000
_cell.length_b   1.000
_cell.length_c   1.000
_cell.angle_alpha   90.00
_cell.angle_beta   90.00
_cell.angle_gamma   90.00
#
_symmetry.space_group_name_H-M   'P 1'
#
loop_
_entity.id
_entity.type
_entity.pdbx_description
1 polymer ?
#
loop_
_entity_poly.entity_id
_entity_poly.type
_entity_poly.pdbx_seq_one_letter_code
_entity_poly.pdbx_strand_id
1 'polypeptide(L)'
;MNKQRPEHISQEDWDAVDSPPLDDSLLAAMKPVRMEHPDIPPRVRGPQKAARKAAVSIRLDQSVVESFRATGRGWQARVNDILRDWLKEHKPA
;
A
#
# COMPACT_ATOMS: atom_id res chain seq x y z
N MET A 1 7.24 -2.88 -10.40
CA MET A 1 8.05 -3.80 -9.56
C MET A 1 9.08 -4.45 -10.47
N ASN A 2 10.35 -4.06 -10.36
CA ASN A 2 11.40 -4.69 -11.15
C ASN A 2 11.70 -6.05 -10.50
N LYS A 3 11.37 -7.14 -11.20
CA LYS A 3 11.71 -8.50 -10.77
C LYS A 3 13.23 -8.64 -10.91
N GLN A 4 13.99 -8.51 -9.83
CA GLN A 4 15.43 -8.73 -9.86
C GLN A 4 15.70 -10.24 -9.79
N ARG A 5 16.51 -10.74 -10.73
CA ARG A 5 17.04 -12.11 -10.73
C ARG A 5 17.91 -12.32 -9.48
N PRO A 6 17.79 -13.45 -8.76
CA PRO A 6 18.68 -13.77 -7.64
C PRO A 6 20.14 -13.92 -8.10
N GLU A 7 21.10 -13.47 -7.30
CA GLU A 7 22.53 -13.44 -7.67
C GLU A 7 23.14 -14.83 -7.99
N HIS A 8 22.55 -15.90 -7.47
CA HIS A 8 23.05 -17.28 -7.60
C HIS A 8 22.45 -18.06 -8.78
N ILE A 9 21.55 -17.46 -9.58
CA ILE A 9 20.93 -18.11 -10.73
C ILE A 9 21.46 -17.43 -11.99
N SER A 10 21.95 -18.17 -13.00
CA SER A 10 22.47 -17.57 -14.23
C SER A 10 21.36 -16.91 -15.07
N GLN A 11 21.72 -16.02 -15.99
CA GLN A 11 20.73 -15.35 -16.85
C GLN A 11 20.10 -16.35 -17.83
N GLU A 12 20.91 -17.27 -18.35
CA GLU A 12 20.47 -18.32 -19.26
C GLU A 12 19.47 -19.26 -18.59
N ASP A 13 19.77 -19.71 -17.36
CA ASP A 13 18.84 -20.54 -16.58
C ASP A 13 17.53 -19.80 -16.26
N TRP A 14 17.63 -18.48 -16.01
CA TRP A 14 16.48 -17.65 -15.70
C TRP A 14 15.56 -17.45 -16.91
N ASP A 15 16.13 -17.23 -18.09
CA ASP A 15 15.38 -17.03 -19.34
C ASP A 15 14.85 -18.37 -19.92
N ALA A 16 15.48 -19.49 -19.57
CA ALA A 16 15.04 -20.83 -19.95
C ALA A 16 13.81 -21.32 -19.15
N VAL A 17 13.42 -20.65 -18.06
CA VAL A 17 12.20 -20.98 -17.32
C VAL A 17 10.98 -20.59 -18.13
N ASP A 18 10.42 -21.56 -18.86
CA ASP A 18 9.09 -21.44 -19.44
C ASP A 18 8.04 -21.64 -18.35
N SER A 19 7.27 -20.58 -18.07
CA SER A 19 6.14 -20.65 -17.14
C SER A 19 4.88 -20.95 -17.95
N PRO A 20 4.36 -22.19 -17.92
CA PRO A 20 3.17 -22.54 -18.68
C PRO A 20 1.99 -21.65 -18.27
N PRO A 21 1.07 -21.34 -19.21
CA PRO A 21 -0.12 -20.57 -18.90
C PRO A 21 -0.95 -21.28 -17.84
N LEU A 22 -1.57 -20.50 -16.95
CA LEU A 22 -2.48 -21.03 -15.95
C LEU A 22 -3.80 -21.43 -16.63
N ASP A 23 -3.89 -22.69 -17.02
CA ASP A 23 -5.10 -23.26 -17.59
C ASP A 23 -6.20 -23.46 -16.52
N ASP A 24 -7.45 -23.59 -16.98
CA ASP A 24 -8.62 -23.70 -16.10
C ASP A 24 -8.59 -24.99 -15.26
N SER A 25 -8.05 -26.08 -15.81
CA SER A 25 -7.91 -27.36 -15.11
C SER A 25 -6.92 -27.29 -13.94
N LEU A 26 -5.80 -26.62 -14.14
CA LEU A 26 -4.75 -26.40 -13.16
C LEU A 26 -5.25 -25.45 -12.09
N LEU A 27 -5.93 -24.37 -12.47
CA LEU A 27 -6.57 -23.45 -11.53
C LEU A 27 -7.57 -24.17 -10.63
N ALA A 28 -8.42 -25.03 -11.20
CA ALA A 28 -9.41 -25.82 -10.45
C ALA A 28 -8.76 -26.82 -9.48
N ALA A 29 -7.57 -27.34 -9.81
CA ALA A 29 -6.82 -28.26 -8.95
C ALA A 29 -6.02 -27.57 -7.83
N MET A 30 -5.87 -26.24 -7.84
CA MET A 30 -5.09 -25.52 -6.83
C MET A 30 -5.70 -25.65 -5.43
N LYS A 31 -4.86 -25.89 -4.43
CA LYS A 31 -5.26 -25.98 -3.02
C LYS A 31 -4.69 -24.81 -2.20
N PRO A 32 -5.38 -24.38 -1.13
CA PRO A 32 -4.81 -23.40 -0.20
C PRO A 32 -3.49 -23.92 0.39
N VAL A 33 -2.48 -23.05 0.48
CA VAL A 33 -1.14 -23.39 1.03
C VAL A 33 -1.22 -24.09 2.39
N ARG A 34 -2.16 -23.67 3.26
CA ARG A 34 -2.38 -24.29 4.58
C ARG A 34 -2.72 -25.79 4.54
N MET A 35 -3.19 -26.33 3.41
CA MET A 35 -3.53 -27.74 3.27
C MET A 35 -2.31 -28.60 2.92
N GLU A 36 -1.45 -28.11 2.02
CA GLU A 36 -0.25 -28.86 1.58
C GLU A 36 0.98 -28.53 2.44
N HIS A 37 1.02 -27.36 3.08
CA HIS A 37 2.13 -26.89 3.89
C HIS A 37 1.65 -26.36 5.25
N PRO A 38 1.29 -27.26 6.19
CA PRO A 38 0.80 -26.87 7.51
C PRO A 38 1.87 -26.16 8.36
N ASP A 39 3.15 -26.36 8.07
CA ASP A 39 4.27 -25.75 8.80
C ASP A 39 4.49 -24.27 8.46
N ILE A 40 3.86 -23.76 7.38
CA ILE A 40 3.96 -22.34 7.02
C ILE A 40 2.93 -21.56 7.85
N PRO A 41 3.36 -20.66 8.75
CA PRO A 41 2.43 -19.88 9.54
C PRO A 41 1.60 -18.96 8.64
N PRO A 42 0.33 -18.68 9.00
CA PRO A 42 -0.49 -17.76 8.25
C PRO A 42 0.20 -16.39 8.15
N ARG A 43 0.17 -15.78 6.96
CA ARG A 43 0.70 -14.43 6.75
C ARG A 43 -0.19 -13.43 7.49
N VAL A 44 0.14 -13.15 8.74
CA VAL A 44 -0.50 -12.09 9.52
C VAL A 44 0.15 -10.77 9.10
N ARG A 45 -0.67 -9.77 8.75
CA ARG A 45 -0.16 -8.40 8.60
C ARG A 45 0.49 -8.02 9.93
N GLY A 46 1.76 -7.61 9.89
CA GLY A 46 2.46 -7.13 11.08
C GLY A 46 1.73 -5.97 11.77
N PRO A 47 2.03 -5.71 13.05
CA PRO A 47 1.38 -4.65 13.80
C PRO A 47 1.49 -3.32 13.05
N GLN A 48 0.40 -2.55 13.07
CA GLN A 48 0.34 -1.26 12.39
C GLN A 48 1.34 -0.29 13.06
N LYS A 49 2.44 0.02 12.36
CA LYS A 49 3.56 0.80 12.90
C LYS A 49 3.26 2.29 13.15
N ALA A 50 2.16 2.83 12.60
CA ALA A 50 1.82 4.25 12.71
C ALA A 50 0.46 4.46 13.37
N ALA A 51 0.39 5.44 14.28
CA ALA A 51 -0.85 5.88 14.90
C ALA A 51 -1.89 6.26 13.82
N ARG A 52 -3.13 5.82 14.03
CA ARG A 52 -4.24 6.12 13.11
C ARG A 52 -4.53 7.62 13.14
N LYS A 53 -4.77 8.22 11.97
CA LYS A 53 -5.27 9.60 11.87
C LYS A 53 -6.59 9.72 12.64
N ALA A 54 -6.71 10.75 13.49
CA ALA A 54 -7.96 11.06 14.17
C ALA A 54 -8.95 11.65 13.16
N ALA A 55 -10.15 11.07 13.08
CA ALA A 55 -11.24 11.65 12.30
C ALA A 55 -11.91 12.74 13.15
N VAL A 56 -11.70 13.99 12.79
CA VAL A 56 -12.28 15.15 13.46
C VAL A 56 -13.21 15.89 12.50
N SER A 57 -14.34 16.39 13.03
CA SER A 57 -15.25 17.25 12.29
C SER A 57 -14.97 18.69 12.69
N ILE A 58 -14.44 19.49 11.77
CA ILE A 58 -14.16 20.92 11.95
C ILE A 58 -14.94 21.74 10.92
N ARG A 59 -15.35 22.95 11.30
CA ARG A 59 -15.96 23.91 10.38
C ARG A 59 -14.85 24.78 9.78
N LEU A 60 -14.86 24.93 8.46
CA LEU A 60 -13.95 25.78 7.70
C LEU A 60 -14.78 26.68 6.81
N ASP A 61 -14.25 27.85 6.45
CA ASP A 61 -14.89 28.75 5.51
C ASP A 61 -15.07 28.10 4.13
N GLN A 62 -16.20 28.40 3.50
CA GLN A 62 -16.58 27.80 2.21
C GLN A 62 -15.53 28.05 1.12
N SER A 63 -15.02 29.29 1.03
CA SER A 63 -13.99 29.69 0.05
C SER A 63 -12.70 28.90 0.20
N VAL A 64 -12.31 28.57 1.43
CA VAL A 64 -11.13 27.75 1.73
C VAL A 64 -11.34 26.33 1.24
N VAL A 65 -12.50 25.73 1.58
CA VAL A 65 -12.82 24.36 1.16
C VAL A 65 -12.87 24.23 -0.37
N GLU A 66 -13.49 25.19 -1.06
CA GLU A 66 -13.59 25.21 -2.52
C GLU A 66 -12.20 25.31 -3.17
N SER A 67 -11.35 26.22 -2.67
CA SER A 67 -9.98 26.40 -3.17
C SER A 67 -9.17 25.11 -3.07
N PHE A 68 -9.25 24.40 -1.93
CA PHE A 68 -8.55 23.13 -1.79
C PHE A 68 -9.17 22.02 -2.63
N ARG A 69 -10.51 21.92 -2.71
CA ARG A 69 -11.18 20.92 -3.55
C ARG A 69 -10.81 21.05 -5.02
N ALA A 70 -10.64 22.28 -5.52
CA ALA A 70 -10.20 22.54 -6.89
C ALA A 70 -8.81 21.95 -7.21
N THR A 71 -7.96 21.72 -6.20
CA THR A 71 -6.65 21.05 -6.37
C THR A 71 -6.76 19.55 -6.69
N GLY A 72 -7.96 18.98 -6.66
CA GLY A 72 -8.24 17.61 -7.08
C GLY A 72 -7.98 16.56 -6.01
N ARG A 73 -7.64 15.35 -6.47
CA ARG A 73 -7.46 14.18 -5.59
C ARG A 73 -6.37 14.47 -4.54
N GLY A 74 -6.68 14.17 -3.28
CA GLY A 74 -5.74 14.33 -2.17
C GLY A 74 -5.76 15.72 -1.51
N TRP A 75 -6.71 16.61 -1.85
CA TRP A 75 -6.82 17.92 -1.21
C TRP A 75 -6.89 17.88 0.33
N GLN A 76 -7.56 16.88 0.90
CA GLN A 76 -7.61 16.70 2.37
C GLN A 76 -6.24 16.36 2.97
N ALA A 77 -5.43 15.56 2.25
CA ALA A 77 -4.07 15.26 2.68
C ALA A 77 -3.20 16.53 2.63
N ARG A 78 -3.37 17.35 1.59
CA ARG A 78 -2.69 18.64 1.45
C ARG A 78 -3.05 19.61 2.59
N VAL A 79 -4.33 19.67 2.99
CA VAL A 79 -4.74 20.45 4.17
C VAL A 79 -4.04 19.95 5.44
N ASN A 80 -4.01 18.63 5.65
CA ASN A 80 -3.31 18.06 6.80
C ASN A 80 -1.80 18.40 6.81
N ASP A 81 -1.15 18.36 5.66
CA ASP A 81 0.29 18.69 5.57
C ASP A 81 0.55 20.17 5.85
N ILE A 82 -0.30 21.08 5.37
CA ILE A 82 -0.24 22.51 5.71
C ILE A 82 -0.39 22.73 7.23
N LEU A 83 -1.35 22.05 7.87
CA LEU A 83 -1.52 22.16 9.32
C LEU A 83 -0.29 21.63 10.07
N ARG A 84 0.33 20.55 9.59
CA ARG A 84 1.58 20.02 10.16
C ARG A 84 2.74 20.99 10.00
N ASP A 85 2.85 21.63 8.84
CA ASP A 85 3.91 22.61 8.58
C ASP A 85 3.71 23.88 9.42
N TRP A 86 2.47 24.37 9.52
CA TRP A 86 2.12 25.49 10.39
C TRP A 86 2.52 25.23 11.86
N LEU A 87 2.30 24.01 12.37
CA LEU A 87 2.69 23.60 13.73
C LEU A 87 4.21 23.53 13.96
N LYS A 88 5.05 23.48 12.92
CA LYS A 88 6.52 23.55 13.08
C LYS A 88 6.96 24.96 13.43
N GLU A 89 6.25 25.94 12.90
CA GLU A 89 6.59 27.36 13.01
C GLU A 89 5.81 28.06 14.12
N HIS A 90 4.61 27.57 14.44
CA HIS A 90 3.68 28.20 15.37
C HIS A 90 3.27 27.24 16.48
N LYS A 91 3.07 27.80 17.68
CA LYS A 91 2.45 27.07 18.79
C LYS A 91 0.97 27.43 18.83
N PRO A 92 0.05 26.45 18.78
CA PRO A 92 -1.34 26.71 19.07
C PRO A 92 -1.48 27.17 20.53
N ALA A 93 -2.38 28.13 20.76
CA ALA A 93 -2.64 28.71 22.08
C ALA A 93 -3.28 27.71 23.05
#